data_AF-A0A4Q6GPZ4-F1
#
_entry.id   AF-A0A4Q6GPZ4-F1
#
_cell.length_a   1.000
_cell.length_b   1.000
_cell.length_c   1.000
_cell.angle_alpha   90.00
_cell.angle_beta   90.00
_cell.angle_gamma   90.00
#
_symmetry.space_group_name_H-M   'P 1'
#
loop_
_entity.id
_entity.type
_entity.pdbx_description
1 polymer ?
#
loop_
_entity_poly.entity_id
_entity_poly.type
_entity_poly.pdbx_seq_one_letter_code
_entity_poly.pdbx_strand_id
1 'polypeptide(L)'
;MSIELLTPYEKGNLNQTTTHADCIAWYDELARRHPNVLRFGQVGVSDAGVPIHAGVVSSDGIFDRDQIKRAGRPVFFNNNGIHPGEPEGVDGCMALVRDFCTQPERLAALGQTVYLFVPLYNVDGSLNRADTSRVNQDGPEQFGFRGMSRHLDLNRDFIKCDSLTAQVFNKLFTAWDPDVMVDTHTSNGADYSYTMTLIHTQPDKLGGDLGEFLRSTMLPAMYAGMEARGWPTCPYVNPVKDSPDEGIADFLETARFSTGYAALHHTIGFMPETHMLKPFKDRYESMRALVETALDFTVRNAGQIQALRRAAKQASGTRREWPVHWAMDEANPGTFRFKGYEAQYKPSVLGTYTRLCYDRTKPWERDIAWYNRFPADITLPAPRAYVVPQQWREAIERLQWNGVRMERVEADRMEEVDYYHIVSVTSRPNAYEGHMFHDDVVLEKRRGQVQLRAGDFIVPLDQDNARYAVETLEPLGHDSFFRWGFFNSVLEKKEAYSDYVFEDHAAELLNDEPALAAKFEAWKAANPALLSNQEAVLDFIFANAERYREPEWRRYPVFMIA
;
A
#
# COMPACT_ATOMS: atom_id res chain seq x y z
N MET A 1 10.15 13.21 -36.96
CA MET A 1 9.34 13.78 -35.86
C MET A 1 9.39 15.29 -35.97
N SER A 2 8.26 16.00 -35.82
CA SER A 2 8.30 17.45 -35.62
C SER A 2 9.03 17.74 -34.30
N ILE A 3 10.02 18.63 -34.32
CA ILE A 3 10.80 19.05 -33.14
C ILE A 3 9.89 19.67 -32.04
N GLU A 4 8.64 20.01 -32.37
CA GLU A 4 7.72 20.73 -31.49
C GLU A 4 7.19 19.95 -30.27
N LEU A 5 7.21 18.61 -30.26
CA LEU A 5 6.60 17.80 -29.16
C LEU A 5 7.61 17.00 -28.33
N LEU A 6 8.90 17.34 -28.39
CA LEU A 6 9.90 16.75 -27.50
C LEU A 6 9.57 17.07 -26.03
N THR A 7 9.81 16.10 -25.15
CA THR A 7 9.68 16.32 -23.69
C THR A 7 10.79 17.26 -23.21
N PRO A 8 10.63 17.94 -22.05
CA PRO A 8 11.71 18.73 -21.47
C PRO A 8 13.02 17.95 -21.31
N TYR A 9 12.94 16.69 -20.88
CA TYR A 9 14.08 15.76 -20.86
C TYR A 9 14.80 15.63 -22.22
N GLU A 10 14.04 15.39 -23.31
CA GLU A 10 14.60 15.20 -24.66
C GLU A 10 15.12 16.50 -25.30
N LYS A 11 14.59 17.66 -24.89
CA LYS A 11 15.10 18.97 -25.30
C LYS A 11 16.41 19.34 -24.58
N GLY A 12 16.62 18.78 -23.39
CA GLY A 12 17.78 19.02 -22.55
C GLY A 12 19.00 18.18 -22.94
N ASN A 13 19.86 17.94 -21.96
CA ASN A 13 21.09 17.15 -22.09
C ASN A 13 20.94 15.69 -21.62
N LEU A 14 19.70 15.18 -21.56
CA LEU A 14 19.38 13.85 -21.02
C LEU A 14 19.71 13.66 -19.53
N ASN A 15 19.93 14.76 -18.79
CA ASN A 15 20.11 14.77 -17.34
C ASN A 15 19.20 15.80 -16.62
N GLN A 16 18.20 16.32 -17.33
CA GLN A 16 17.24 17.31 -16.83
C GLN A 16 15.87 16.65 -16.66
N THR A 17 15.15 17.05 -15.61
CA THR A 17 13.83 16.51 -15.29
C THR A 17 12.75 17.55 -15.50
N THR A 18 11.58 17.10 -15.92
CA THR A 18 10.43 17.97 -16.15
C THR A 18 9.89 18.58 -14.85
N THR A 19 9.58 19.88 -14.86
CA THR A 19 8.89 20.56 -13.75
C THR A 19 7.37 20.30 -13.80
N HIS A 20 6.65 20.48 -12.69
CA HIS A 20 5.18 20.36 -12.69
C HIS A 20 4.53 21.28 -13.72
N ALA A 21 4.94 22.57 -13.75
CA ALA A 21 4.38 23.54 -14.69
C ALA A 21 4.62 23.14 -16.16
N ASP A 22 5.84 22.72 -16.50
CA ASP A 22 6.16 22.27 -17.86
C ASP A 22 5.43 20.98 -18.22
N CYS A 23 5.28 20.05 -17.26
CA CYS A 23 4.52 18.81 -17.44
C CYS A 23 3.08 19.11 -17.86
N ILE A 24 2.37 19.94 -17.07
CA ILE A 24 0.96 20.25 -17.33
C ILE A 24 0.80 21.00 -18.65
N ALA A 25 1.59 22.05 -18.87
CA ALA A 25 1.52 22.83 -20.11
C ALA A 25 1.80 21.99 -21.37
N TRP A 26 2.74 21.04 -21.27
CA TRP A 26 3.06 20.13 -22.36
C TRP A 26 1.91 19.15 -22.66
N TYR A 27 1.27 18.59 -21.64
CA TYR A 27 0.11 17.69 -21.82
C TYR A 27 -1.12 18.43 -22.35
N ASP A 28 -1.38 19.66 -21.90
CA ASP A 28 -2.48 20.49 -22.42
C ASP A 28 -2.31 20.74 -23.93
N GLU A 29 -1.10 21.08 -24.36
CA GLU A 29 -0.81 21.27 -25.78
C GLU A 29 -0.93 19.97 -26.57
N LEU A 30 -0.46 18.84 -26.02
CA LEU A 30 -0.59 17.53 -26.67
C LEU A 30 -2.08 17.14 -26.83
N ALA A 31 -2.88 17.28 -25.77
CA ALA A 31 -4.31 16.97 -25.80
C ALA A 31 -5.06 17.89 -26.77
N ARG A 32 -4.69 19.17 -26.85
CA ARG A 32 -5.26 20.12 -27.82
C ARG A 32 -4.96 19.73 -29.27
N ARG A 33 -3.77 19.19 -29.55
CA ARG A 33 -3.38 18.72 -30.89
C ARG A 33 -3.98 17.37 -31.25
N HIS A 34 -4.22 16.51 -30.27
CA HIS A 34 -4.69 15.14 -30.47
C HIS A 34 -5.96 14.81 -29.67
N PRO A 35 -7.05 15.60 -29.80
CA PRO A 35 -8.25 15.44 -28.97
C PRO A 35 -9.00 14.14 -29.22
N ASN A 36 -8.75 13.46 -30.34
CA ASN A 36 -9.34 12.17 -30.67
C ASN A 36 -8.56 10.98 -30.07
N VAL A 37 -7.40 11.22 -29.46
CA VAL A 37 -6.52 10.18 -28.91
C VAL A 37 -6.29 10.36 -27.41
N LEU A 38 -6.19 11.61 -26.94
CA LEU A 38 -5.85 11.95 -25.55
C LEU A 38 -6.88 12.90 -24.95
N ARG A 39 -7.38 12.53 -23.77
CA ARG A 39 -8.06 13.45 -22.85
C ARG A 39 -7.22 13.62 -21.60
N PHE A 40 -6.93 14.86 -21.22
CA PHE A 40 -6.15 15.20 -20.04
C PHE A 40 -6.88 16.28 -19.23
N GLY A 41 -6.81 16.20 -17.91
CA GLY A 41 -7.46 17.20 -17.06
C GLY A 41 -7.22 17.00 -15.57
N GLN A 42 -7.60 18.01 -14.81
CA GLN A 42 -7.52 18.01 -13.35
C GLN A 42 -8.50 16.98 -12.75
N VAL A 43 -8.01 16.17 -11.82
CA VAL A 43 -8.78 15.16 -11.08
C VAL A 43 -8.86 15.42 -9.58
N GLY A 44 -8.10 16.40 -9.08
CA GLY A 44 -8.15 16.82 -7.69
C GLY A 44 -7.14 17.91 -7.36
N VAL A 45 -6.92 18.10 -6.07
CA VAL A 45 -5.93 19.02 -5.51
C VAL A 45 -5.20 18.33 -4.35
N SER A 46 -3.93 18.64 -4.18
CA SER A 46 -3.14 18.19 -3.04
C SER A 46 -3.44 19.01 -1.78
N ASP A 47 -2.85 18.60 -0.65
CA ASP A 47 -2.94 19.34 0.62
C ASP A 47 -2.33 20.76 0.55
N ALA A 48 -1.39 21.02 -0.37
CA ALA A 48 -0.88 22.37 -0.62
C ALA A 48 -1.72 23.19 -1.62
N GLY A 49 -2.85 22.64 -2.09
CA GLY A 49 -3.72 23.28 -3.07
C GLY A 49 -3.20 23.22 -4.52
N VAL A 50 -2.26 22.33 -4.82
CA VAL A 50 -1.69 22.16 -6.16
C VAL A 50 -2.56 21.20 -6.97
N PRO A 51 -2.97 21.54 -8.21
CA PRO A 51 -3.77 20.66 -9.05
C PRO A 51 -3.08 19.34 -9.41
N ILE A 52 -3.79 18.23 -9.16
CA ILE A 52 -3.40 16.88 -9.59
C ILE A 52 -4.16 16.57 -10.88
N HIS A 53 -3.44 16.08 -11.89
CA HIS A 53 -4.00 15.78 -13.21
C HIS A 53 -3.90 14.29 -13.54
N ALA A 54 -4.81 13.82 -14.38
CA ALA A 54 -4.74 12.50 -14.99
C ALA A 54 -5.12 12.60 -16.47
N GLY A 55 -4.70 11.61 -17.25
CA GLY A 55 -5.05 11.50 -18.65
C GLY A 55 -5.48 10.09 -19.05
N VAL A 56 -6.19 10.03 -20.18
CA VAL A 56 -6.73 8.81 -20.78
C VAL A 56 -6.36 8.82 -22.25
N VAL A 57 -5.65 7.78 -22.68
CA VAL A 57 -5.41 7.50 -24.10
C VAL A 57 -6.32 6.37 -24.55
N SER A 58 -6.96 6.57 -25.70
CA SER A 58 -7.85 5.60 -26.32
C SER A 58 -7.70 5.63 -27.84
N SER A 59 -7.65 4.46 -28.48
CA SER A 59 -7.43 4.32 -29.93
C SER A 59 -8.61 4.78 -30.79
N ASP A 60 -9.81 4.85 -30.21
CA ASP A 60 -11.06 5.17 -30.90
C ASP A 60 -11.72 6.48 -30.42
N GLY A 61 -11.03 7.25 -29.56
CA GLY A 61 -11.53 8.51 -29.01
C GLY A 61 -12.66 8.37 -27.99
N ILE A 62 -12.99 7.14 -27.54
CA ILE A 62 -13.91 6.95 -26.43
C ILE A 62 -13.14 7.14 -25.13
N PHE A 63 -13.52 8.18 -24.37
CA PHE A 63 -12.90 8.49 -23.08
C PHE A 63 -13.85 8.35 -21.89
N ASP A 64 -15.16 8.28 -22.14
CA ASP A 64 -16.15 8.14 -21.08
C ASP A 64 -15.96 6.82 -20.31
N ARG A 65 -15.68 6.93 -19.02
CA ARG A 65 -15.34 5.78 -18.17
C ARG A 65 -16.46 4.76 -18.13
N ASP A 66 -17.72 5.19 -18.04
CA ASP A 66 -18.85 4.28 -17.90
C ASP A 66 -19.13 3.55 -19.23
N GLN A 67 -18.92 4.21 -20.37
CA GLN A 67 -18.90 3.56 -21.69
C GLN A 67 -17.76 2.54 -21.81
N ILE A 68 -16.54 2.89 -21.39
CA ILE A 68 -15.37 2.00 -21.39
C ILE A 68 -15.64 0.73 -20.56
N LYS A 69 -16.17 0.90 -19.34
CA LYS A 69 -16.51 -0.22 -18.44
C LYS A 69 -17.63 -1.10 -19.01
N ARG A 70 -18.70 -0.51 -19.56
CA ARG A 70 -19.79 -1.27 -20.20
C ARG A 70 -19.30 -2.08 -21.41
N ALA A 71 -18.33 -1.56 -22.15
CA ALA A 71 -17.70 -2.26 -23.26
C ALA A 71 -16.70 -3.35 -22.82
N GLY A 72 -16.42 -3.48 -21.51
CA GLY A 72 -15.46 -4.45 -20.98
C GLY A 72 -14.02 -4.17 -21.42
N ARG A 73 -13.70 -2.91 -21.75
CA ARG A 73 -12.37 -2.55 -22.27
C ARG A 73 -11.30 -2.70 -21.19
N PRO A 74 -10.13 -3.29 -21.52
CA PRO A 74 -9.03 -3.39 -20.56
C PRO A 74 -8.50 -2.03 -20.15
N VAL A 75 -8.11 -1.87 -18.90
CA VAL A 75 -7.53 -0.61 -18.39
C VAL A 75 -6.14 -0.88 -17.83
N PHE A 76 -5.13 -0.27 -18.45
CA PHE A 76 -3.76 -0.23 -17.94
C PHE A 76 -3.54 1.13 -17.27
N PHE A 77 -3.09 1.14 -16.02
CA PHE A 77 -2.86 2.37 -15.26
C PHE A 77 -1.38 2.59 -14.98
N ASN A 78 -0.82 3.72 -15.43
CA ASN A 78 0.53 4.14 -15.10
C ASN A 78 0.54 5.35 -14.15
N ASN A 79 1.01 5.14 -12.92
CA ASN A 79 1.19 6.18 -11.92
C ASN A 79 2.66 6.59 -11.86
N ASN A 80 2.94 7.89 -11.83
CA ASN A 80 4.31 8.40 -11.88
C ASN A 80 4.55 9.49 -10.85
N GLY A 81 5.80 9.60 -10.39
CA GLY A 81 6.24 10.67 -9.50
C GLY A 81 5.53 10.67 -8.14
N ILE A 82 5.25 9.50 -7.58
CA ILE A 82 4.86 9.37 -6.16
C ILE A 82 6.01 9.83 -5.24
N HIS A 83 7.24 9.56 -5.64
CA HIS A 83 8.45 10.19 -5.12
C HIS A 83 9.09 11.02 -6.25
N PRO A 84 8.87 12.34 -6.29
CA PRO A 84 9.43 13.22 -7.33
C PRO A 84 10.96 13.29 -7.40
N GLY A 85 11.65 12.70 -6.41
CA GLY A 85 13.10 12.47 -6.44
C GLY A 85 13.54 11.29 -7.32
N GLU A 86 12.57 10.58 -7.89
CA GLU A 86 12.67 9.37 -8.71
C GLU A 86 11.99 9.64 -10.07
N PRO A 87 12.54 10.55 -10.89
CA PRO A 87 11.76 11.30 -11.86
C PRO A 87 11.59 10.61 -13.22
N GLU A 88 12.32 9.52 -13.50
CA GLU A 88 12.36 8.89 -14.82
C GLU A 88 10.99 8.45 -15.35
N GLY A 89 10.06 8.05 -14.48
CA GLY A 89 8.70 7.67 -14.86
C GLY A 89 7.87 8.85 -15.37
N VAL A 90 8.11 10.05 -14.86
CA VAL A 90 7.39 11.28 -15.26
C VAL A 90 7.71 11.58 -16.73
N ASP A 91 8.99 11.71 -17.06
CA ASP A 91 9.46 11.97 -18.42
C ASP A 91 9.15 10.78 -19.35
N GLY A 92 9.28 9.54 -18.85
CA GLY A 92 8.98 8.34 -19.61
C GLY A 92 7.50 8.24 -20.02
N CYS A 93 6.59 8.55 -19.10
CA CYS A 93 5.16 8.62 -19.36
C CYS A 93 4.82 9.69 -20.40
N MET A 94 5.42 10.88 -20.30
CA MET A 94 5.23 11.95 -21.30
C MET A 94 5.57 11.45 -22.69
N ALA A 95 6.77 10.89 -22.86
CA ALA A 95 7.21 10.43 -24.16
C ALA A 95 6.35 9.28 -24.71
N LEU A 96 5.92 8.34 -23.86
CA LEU A 96 5.03 7.25 -24.26
C LEU A 96 3.64 7.76 -24.72
N VAL A 97 3.06 8.73 -24.00
CA VAL A 97 1.76 9.31 -24.37
C VAL A 97 1.83 10.10 -25.67
N ARG A 98 2.92 10.87 -25.90
CA ARG A 98 3.17 11.46 -27.22
C ARG A 98 3.25 10.40 -28.30
N ASP A 99 3.95 9.31 -28.04
CA ASP A 99 4.14 8.28 -29.05
C ASP A 99 2.79 7.65 -29.44
N PHE A 100 1.84 7.43 -28.53
CA PHE A 100 0.46 7.08 -28.90
C PHE A 100 -0.23 8.13 -29.77
N CYS A 101 -0.01 9.42 -29.50
CA CYS A 101 -0.64 10.51 -30.23
C CYS A 101 -0.07 10.70 -31.66
N THR A 102 1.20 10.32 -31.86
CA THR A 102 1.97 10.68 -33.07
C THR A 102 2.41 9.49 -33.91
N GLN A 103 2.35 8.27 -33.38
CA GLN A 103 2.75 7.03 -34.06
C GLN A 103 1.51 6.13 -34.24
N PRO A 104 0.86 6.14 -35.41
CA PRO A 104 -0.37 5.36 -35.66
C PRO A 104 -0.22 3.87 -35.36
N GLU A 105 0.96 3.30 -35.58
CA GLU A 105 1.29 1.91 -35.27
C GLU A 105 1.25 1.61 -33.77
N ARG A 106 1.70 2.54 -32.92
CA ARG A 106 1.62 2.38 -31.47
C ARG A 106 0.20 2.52 -30.96
N LEU A 107 -0.55 3.46 -31.51
CA LEU A 107 -1.97 3.62 -31.18
C LEU A 107 -2.78 2.38 -31.60
N ALA A 108 -2.47 1.81 -32.76
CA ALA A 108 -3.08 0.57 -33.23
C ALA A 108 -2.71 -0.62 -32.34
N ALA A 109 -1.46 -0.70 -31.89
CA ALA A 109 -0.98 -1.74 -30.97
C ALA A 109 -1.67 -1.69 -29.60
N LEU A 110 -2.09 -0.50 -29.12
CA LEU A 110 -2.89 -0.37 -27.90
C LEU A 110 -4.26 -1.09 -28.02
N GLY A 111 -4.81 -1.19 -29.23
CA GLY A 111 -6.05 -1.92 -29.49
C GLY A 111 -7.22 -1.36 -28.68
N GLN A 112 -7.98 -2.24 -28.03
CA GLN A 112 -9.13 -1.85 -27.18
C GLN A 112 -8.71 -1.42 -25.76
N THR A 113 -7.45 -1.64 -25.38
CA THR A 113 -6.94 -1.26 -24.06
C THR A 113 -6.97 0.25 -23.92
N VAL A 114 -7.32 0.73 -22.73
CA VAL A 114 -7.26 2.13 -22.35
C VAL A 114 -6.00 2.33 -21.51
N TYR A 115 -5.21 3.34 -21.86
CA TYR A 115 -4.04 3.74 -21.08
C TYR A 115 -4.43 4.93 -20.21
N LEU A 116 -4.69 4.66 -18.93
CA LEU A 116 -4.91 5.65 -17.90
C LEU A 116 -3.56 6.04 -17.30
N PHE A 117 -3.34 7.32 -17.01
CA PHE A 117 -2.11 7.74 -16.35
C PHE A 117 -2.29 8.93 -15.41
N VAL A 118 -1.45 8.97 -14.38
CA VAL A 118 -1.16 10.15 -13.57
C VAL A 118 0.31 10.50 -13.85
N PRO A 119 0.60 11.63 -14.51
CA PRO A 119 1.97 11.92 -14.92
C PRO A 119 2.86 12.38 -13.76
N LEU A 120 2.25 12.94 -12.70
CA LEU A 120 2.95 13.40 -11.51
C LEU A 120 1.97 13.38 -10.33
N TYR A 121 2.11 12.38 -9.46
CA TYR A 121 1.18 12.13 -8.37
C TYR A 121 1.47 13.02 -7.16
N ASN A 122 2.72 13.05 -6.69
CA ASN A 122 3.13 13.93 -5.61
C ASN A 122 3.49 15.32 -6.13
N VAL A 123 2.44 16.08 -6.49
CA VAL A 123 2.60 17.43 -7.01
C VAL A 123 3.27 18.36 -6.00
N ASP A 124 3.07 18.16 -4.70
CA ASP A 124 3.68 18.98 -3.64
C ASP A 124 5.19 18.77 -3.56
N GLY A 125 5.61 17.51 -3.43
CA GLY A 125 7.04 17.15 -3.40
C GLY A 125 7.76 17.59 -4.67
N SER A 126 7.06 17.63 -5.81
CA SER A 126 7.63 18.06 -7.09
C SER A 126 8.01 19.54 -7.15
N LEU A 127 7.41 20.38 -6.29
CA LEU A 127 7.74 21.80 -6.18
C LEU A 127 9.00 22.04 -5.34
N ASN A 128 9.31 21.11 -4.43
CA ASN A 128 10.53 21.16 -3.61
C ASN A 128 11.70 20.54 -4.39
N ARG A 129 12.29 21.32 -5.30
CA ARG A 129 13.34 20.84 -6.21
C ARG A 129 14.74 21.18 -5.70
N ALA A 130 15.61 20.19 -5.75
CA ALA A 130 17.04 20.30 -5.44
C ALA A 130 17.82 19.20 -6.18
N ASP A 131 19.15 19.22 -6.05
CA ASP A 131 20.09 18.22 -6.56
C ASP A 131 20.64 17.30 -5.46
N THR A 132 20.22 17.51 -4.20
CA THR A 132 20.97 17.04 -3.02
C THR A 132 20.12 16.28 -1.99
N SER A 133 18.80 16.12 -2.20
CA SER A 133 17.92 15.50 -1.20
C SER A 133 18.00 13.96 -1.15
N ARG A 134 18.63 13.32 -2.15
CA ARG A 134 18.87 11.86 -2.22
C ARG A 134 20.37 11.55 -2.21
N VAL A 135 20.92 11.33 -1.02
CA VAL A 135 22.37 11.12 -0.80
C VAL A 135 22.96 9.87 -1.46
N ASN A 136 22.11 8.91 -1.80
CA ASN A 136 22.49 7.60 -2.32
C ASN A 136 22.17 7.45 -3.81
N GLN A 137 21.96 8.55 -4.53
CA GLN A 137 21.56 8.53 -5.94
C GLN A 137 22.54 9.33 -6.81
N ASP A 138 22.90 8.78 -7.96
CA ASP A 138 23.46 9.53 -9.09
C ASP A 138 22.31 10.31 -9.76
N GLY A 139 21.97 11.44 -9.15
CA GLY A 139 20.77 12.22 -9.45
C GLY A 139 20.89 13.04 -10.73
N PRO A 140 19.76 13.33 -11.41
CA PRO A 140 19.74 14.35 -12.44
C PRO A 140 20.00 15.74 -11.85
N GLU A 141 20.21 16.73 -12.73
CA GLU A 141 20.59 18.11 -12.34
C GLU A 141 19.68 18.72 -11.27
N GLN A 142 18.39 18.40 -11.30
CA GLN A 142 17.42 18.70 -10.25
C GLN A 142 16.31 17.66 -10.25
N PHE A 143 15.73 17.40 -9.09
CA PHE A 143 14.59 16.51 -8.89
C PHE A 143 13.78 16.95 -7.67
N GLY A 144 12.56 16.44 -7.50
CA GLY A 144 11.69 16.82 -6.38
C GLY A 144 11.99 16.07 -5.08
N PHE A 145 11.21 16.35 -4.04
CA PHE A 145 11.39 15.76 -2.71
C PHE A 145 10.42 14.59 -2.45
N ARG A 146 10.86 13.61 -1.66
CA ARG A 146 10.07 12.39 -1.33
C ARG A 146 8.76 12.73 -0.61
N GLY A 147 8.83 13.56 0.42
CA GLY A 147 7.65 13.93 1.23
C GLY A 147 6.77 14.95 0.52
N MET A 148 5.45 14.82 0.70
CA MET A 148 4.47 15.85 0.30
C MET A 148 4.38 16.96 1.37
N SER A 149 3.51 17.96 1.19
CA SER A 149 3.47 19.18 2.02
C SER A 149 3.21 18.98 3.51
N ARG A 150 2.59 17.85 3.90
CA ARG A 150 2.42 17.40 5.30
C ARG A 150 3.53 16.48 5.79
N HIS A 151 4.63 16.38 5.04
CA HIS A 151 5.77 15.51 5.31
C HIS A 151 5.44 14.00 5.33
N LEU A 152 4.32 13.60 4.73
CA LEU A 152 3.97 12.19 4.56
C LEU A 152 4.69 11.58 3.36
N ASP A 153 5.07 10.31 3.48
CA ASP A 153 5.41 9.48 2.34
C ASP A 153 4.12 8.91 1.72
N LEU A 154 3.79 9.35 0.50
CA LEU A 154 2.59 8.89 -0.21
C LEU A 154 2.62 7.38 -0.53
N ASN A 155 3.81 6.77 -0.61
CA ASN A 155 3.98 5.31 -0.75
C ASN A 155 3.82 4.58 0.61
N ARG A 156 3.18 5.22 1.59
CA ARG A 156 2.65 4.64 2.84
C ARG A 156 1.21 5.06 3.12
N ASP A 157 0.58 5.81 2.21
CA ASP A 157 -0.67 6.53 2.49
C ASP A 157 -1.90 5.92 1.81
N PHE A 158 -1.78 4.78 1.12
CA PHE A 158 -2.91 4.20 0.37
C PHE A 158 -4.08 3.71 1.25
N ILE A 159 -3.79 3.17 2.46
CA ILE A 159 -4.81 2.68 3.40
C ILE A 159 -5.21 3.74 4.41
N LYS A 160 -4.23 4.30 5.13
CA LYS A 160 -4.51 5.37 6.09
C LYS A 160 -5.05 6.61 5.39
N CYS A 161 -4.72 6.85 4.12
CA CYS A 161 -5.37 7.83 3.24
C CYS A 161 -5.55 9.20 3.91
N ASP A 162 -4.49 9.69 4.56
CA ASP A 162 -4.57 10.93 5.33
C ASP A 162 -4.45 12.17 4.47
N SER A 163 -3.75 12.07 3.33
CA SER A 163 -3.58 13.18 2.39
C SER A 163 -4.75 13.28 1.40
N LEU A 164 -5.03 14.50 0.94
CA LEU A 164 -5.96 14.71 -0.17
C LEU A 164 -5.46 14.02 -1.44
N THR A 165 -4.14 13.96 -1.63
CA THR A 165 -3.50 13.26 -2.74
C THR A 165 -3.85 11.77 -2.74
N ALA A 166 -3.77 11.08 -1.59
CA ALA A 166 -4.20 9.68 -1.44
C ALA A 166 -5.71 9.49 -1.68
N GLN A 167 -6.54 10.45 -1.27
CA GLN A 167 -7.97 10.39 -1.54
C GLN A 167 -8.27 10.48 -3.05
N VAL A 168 -7.55 11.33 -3.79
CA VAL A 168 -7.66 11.42 -5.25
C VAL A 168 -7.26 10.10 -5.89
N PHE A 169 -6.17 9.48 -5.45
CA PHE A 169 -5.76 8.17 -5.94
C PHE A 169 -6.81 7.10 -5.67
N ASN A 170 -7.29 6.95 -4.43
CA ASN A 170 -8.25 5.91 -4.07
C ASN A 170 -9.55 6.04 -4.89
N LYS A 171 -10.06 7.27 -5.05
CA LYS A 171 -11.25 7.55 -5.88
C LYS A 171 -11.00 7.26 -7.35
N LEU A 172 -9.86 7.67 -7.90
CA LEU A 172 -9.50 7.42 -9.31
C LEU A 172 -9.35 5.91 -9.56
N PHE A 173 -8.61 5.21 -8.72
CA PHE A 173 -8.35 3.78 -8.83
C PHE A 173 -9.65 2.98 -8.73
N THR A 174 -10.49 3.27 -7.73
CA THR A 174 -11.79 2.62 -7.55
C THR A 174 -12.74 2.90 -8.71
N ALA A 175 -12.75 4.13 -9.22
CA ALA A 175 -13.59 4.51 -10.35
C ALA A 175 -13.24 3.71 -11.61
N TRP A 176 -11.95 3.69 -11.96
CA TRP A 176 -11.44 3.11 -13.19
C TRP A 176 -11.25 1.59 -13.14
N ASP A 177 -11.05 1.01 -11.95
CA ASP A 177 -10.91 -0.43 -11.71
C ASP A 177 -9.86 -1.11 -12.62
N PRO A 178 -8.59 -0.64 -12.62
CA PRO A 178 -7.59 -1.05 -13.60
C PRO A 178 -7.27 -2.54 -13.54
N ASP A 179 -6.95 -3.14 -14.69
CA ASP A 179 -6.57 -4.55 -14.79
C ASP A 179 -5.12 -4.78 -14.39
N VAL A 180 -4.24 -3.87 -14.82
CA VAL A 180 -2.82 -3.84 -14.48
C VAL A 180 -2.43 -2.41 -14.12
N MET A 181 -1.60 -2.26 -13.09
CA MET A 181 -1.02 -0.97 -12.69
C MET A 181 0.51 -1.04 -12.70
N VAL A 182 1.15 0.04 -13.14
CA VAL A 182 2.59 0.28 -12.99
C VAL A 182 2.82 1.62 -12.29
N ASP A 183 3.41 1.59 -11.10
CA ASP A 183 3.81 2.75 -10.31
C ASP A 183 5.33 2.91 -10.36
N THR A 184 5.87 3.99 -10.89
CA THR A 184 7.30 4.09 -11.25
C THR A 184 8.18 4.64 -10.12
N HIS A 185 9.29 3.96 -9.79
CA HIS A 185 10.22 4.31 -8.70
C HIS A 185 11.71 4.15 -9.08
N THR A 186 12.58 4.66 -8.21
CA THR A 186 14.03 4.44 -8.20
C THR A 186 14.46 3.75 -6.90
N SER A 187 15.23 2.67 -7.03
CA SER A 187 15.64 1.80 -5.94
C SER A 187 16.47 2.49 -4.87
N ASN A 188 16.59 1.83 -3.72
CA ASN A 188 17.66 2.09 -2.76
C ASN A 188 18.40 0.77 -2.47
N GLY A 189 19.58 0.80 -1.86
CA GLY A 189 20.26 -0.41 -1.38
C GLY A 189 21.62 -0.71 -2.03
N ALA A 190 21.82 -1.98 -2.44
CA ALA A 190 23.10 -2.50 -2.93
C ALA A 190 23.50 -1.96 -4.31
N ASP A 191 24.79 -2.11 -4.67
CA ASP A 191 25.30 -1.78 -6.01
C ASP A 191 25.46 -3.07 -6.83
N TYR A 192 24.78 -3.15 -7.96
CA TYR A 192 24.71 -4.32 -8.83
C TYR A 192 24.67 -3.95 -10.32
N SER A 193 24.73 -4.96 -11.18
CA SER A 193 24.90 -4.73 -12.62
C SER A 193 23.62 -4.27 -13.31
N TYR A 194 22.45 -4.78 -12.89
CA TYR A 194 21.14 -4.45 -13.48
C TYR A 194 20.81 -2.95 -13.36
N THR A 195 20.16 -2.41 -14.38
CA THR A 195 19.63 -1.03 -14.35
C THR A 195 18.19 -0.99 -13.86
N MET A 196 17.44 -2.08 -14.05
CA MET A 196 16.04 -2.18 -13.64
C MET A 196 15.84 -3.40 -12.76
N THR A 197 15.16 -3.20 -11.65
CA THR A 197 14.64 -4.28 -10.79
C THR A 197 13.14 -4.12 -10.64
N LEU A 198 12.46 -5.18 -10.20
CA LEU A 198 11.00 -5.20 -10.17
C LEU A 198 10.46 -5.64 -8.83
N ILE A 199 9.75 -4.73 -8.15
CA ILE A 199 8.75 -5.10 -7.15
C ILE A 199 7.44 -5.37 -7.91
N HIS A 200 6.72 -6.42 -7.53
CA HIS A 200 5.41 -6.75 -8.06
C HIS A 200 4.47 -7.10 -6.92
N THR A 201 3.16 -7.13 -7.19
CA THR A 201 2.21 -7.72 -6.26
C THR A 201 2.68 -9.12 -5.87
N GLN A 202 2.73 -9.43 -4.58
CA GLN A 202 3.21 -10.69 -4.07
C GLN A 202 2.20 -11.79 -4.46
N PRO A 203 2.61 -12.85 -5.19
CA PRO A 203 1.65 -13.79 -5.78
C PRO A 203 0.85 -14.64 -4.77
N ASP A 204 1.42 -15.00 -3.61
CA ASP A 204 0.70 -15.71 -2.55
C ASP A 204 -0.37 -14.84 -1.90
N LYS A 205 -0.09 -13.54 -1.73
CA LYS A 205 -1.06 -12.53 -1.27
C LYS A 205 -2.11 -12.23 -2.32
N LEU A 206 -1.75 -12.09 -3.59
CA LEU A 206 -2.73 -11.93 -4.67
C LEU A 206 -3.71 -13.11 -4.71
N GLY A 207 -3.15 -14.32 -4.55
CA GLY A 207 -3.87 -15.55 -4.29
C GLY A 207 -4.64 -16.11 -5.49
N GLY A 208 -5.06 -17.37 -5.36
CA GLY A 208 -5.83 -18.08 -6.38
C GLY A 208 -5.15 -18.12 -7.74
N ASP A 209 -5.97 -18.28 -8.79
CA ASP A 209 -5.48 -18.40 -10.18
C ASP A 209 -4.85 -17.10 -10.69
N LEU A 210 -5.23 -15.94 -10.14
CA LEU A 210 -4.65 -14.65 -10.52
C LEU A 210 -3.20 -14.53 -9.99
N GLY A 211 -2.95 -14.96 -8.76
CA GLY A 211 -1.59 -15.07 -8.21
C GLY A 211 -0.73 -16.06 -8.98
N GLU A 212 -1.26 -17.24 -9.30
CA GLU A 212 -0.54 -18.25 -10.08
C GLU A 212 -0.22 -17.76 -11.51
N PHE A 213 -1.16 -17.08 -12.16
CA PHE A 213 -0.94 -16.45 -13.45
C PHE A 213 0.17 -15.40 -13.40
N LEU A 214 0.18 -14.55 -12.37
CA LEU A 214 1.25 -13.57 -12.16
C LEU A 214 2.61 -14.27 -12.02
N ARG A 215 2.71 -15.26 -11.12
CA ARG A 215 3.95 -15.99 -10.81
C ARG A 215 4.51 -16.74 -12.02
N SER A 216 3.68 -17.54 -12.66
CA SER A 216 4.14 -18.57 -13.60
C SER A 216 4.03 -18.16 -15.06
N THR A 217 3.27 -17.09 -15.37
CA THR A 217 3.09 -16.62 -16.75
C THR A 217 3.58 -15.19 -16.94
N MET A 218 3.07 -14.24 -16.16
CA MET A 218 3.34 -12.82 -16.40
C MET A 218 4.77 -12.43 -16.03
N LEU A 219 5.27 -12.80 -14.85
CA LEU A 219 6.63 -12.46 -14.43
C LEU A 219 7.72 -13.04 -15.36
N PRO A 220 7.69 -14.33 -15.76
CA PRO A 220 8.64 -14.85 -16.74
C PRO A 220 8.60 -14.10 -18.08
N ALA A 221 7.40 -13.74 -18.56
CA ALA A 221 7.24 -12.98 -19.80
C ALA A 221 7.76 -11.54 -19.68
N MET A 222 7.57 -10.90 -18.52
CA MET A 222 8.13 -9.59 -18.21
C MET A 222 9.66 -9.63 -18.26
N TYR A 223 10.29 -10.60 -17.60
CA TYR A 223 11.74 -10.73 -17.58
C TYR A 223 12.33 -11.02 -18.96
N ALA A 224 11.70 -11.92 -19.72
CA ALA A 224 12.10 -12.21 -21.10
C ALA A 224 11.92 -10.99 -22.04
N GLY A 225 10.83 -10.24 -21.87
CA GLY A 225 10.57 -9.02 -22.66
C GLY A 225 11.58 -7.92 -22.38
N MET A 226 11.98 -7.75 -21.12
CA MET A 226 13.01 -6.81 -20.71
C MET A 226 14.39 -7.18 -21.24
N GLU A 227 14.78 -8.46 -21.16
CA GLU A 227 16.00 -8.99 -21.78
C GLU A 227 16.01 -8.71 -23.30
N ALA A 228 14.91 -9.00 -24.00
CA ALA A 228 14.80 -8.77 -25.44
C ALA A 228 14.88 -7.28 -25.84
N ARG A 229 14.49 -6.37 -24.93
CA ARG A 229 14.62 -4.92 -25.09
C ARG A 229 16.01 -4.38 -24.71
N GLY A 230 16.95 -5.25 -24.34
CA GLY A 230 18.32 -4.88 -23.97
C GLY A 230 18.47 -4.38 -22.53
N TRP A 231 17.43 -4.51 -21.71
CA TRP A 231 17.39 -4.06 -20.32
C TRP A 231 17.08 -5.25 -19.40
N PRO A 232 17.99 -6.24 -19.26
CA PRO A 232 17.77 -7.36 -18.34
C PRO A 232 17.34 -6.85 -16.97
N THR A 233 16.30 -7.49 -16.41
CA THR A 233 15.75 -7.14 -15.09
C THR A 233 15.81 -8.35 -14.17
N CYS A 234 15.60 -8.10 -12.88
CA CYS A 234 15.58 -9.10 -11.83
C CYS A 234 14.52 -8.74 -10.77
N PRO A 235 14.18 -9.66 -9.85
CA PRO A 235 13.44 -9.31 -8.65
C PRO A 235 14.10 -8.14 -7.92
N TYR A 236 13.32 -7.34 -7.22
CA TYR A 236 13.86 -6.26 -6.40
C TYR A 236 14.94 -6.76 -5.46
N VAL A 237 16.05 -6.04 -5.42
CA VAL A 237 17.21 -6.41 -4.62
C VAL A 237 16.97 -5.95 -3.19
N ASN A 238 16.32 -6.80 -2.41
CA ASN A 238 16.12 -6.66 -0.97
C ASN A 238 16.97 -7.74 -0.26
N PRO A 239 18.25 -7.46 0.04
CA PRO A 239 19.15 -8.41 0.68
C PRO A 239 18.61 -8.88 2.03
N VAL A 240 18.72 -10.18 2.32
CA VAL A 240 18.34 -10.74 3.63
C VAL A 240 19.30 -10.29 4.73
N LYS A 241 20.55 -9.96 4.35
CA LYS A 241 21.57 -9.37 5.23
C LYS A 241 22.18 -8.14 4.58
N ASP A 242 23.49 -7.93 4.73
CA ASP A 242 24.17 -6.72 4.24
C ASP A 242 24.32 -6.68 2.71
N SER A 243 24.35 -7.85 2.03
CA SER A 243 24.57 -7.93 0.60
C SER A 243 23.76 -9.04 -0.09
N PRO A 244 23.51 -8.95 -1.41
CA PRO A 244 22.79 -9.97 -2.17
C PRO A 244 23.48 -11.35 -2.18
N ASP A 245 24.76 -11.42 -1.78
CA ASP A 245 25.53 -12.66 -1.71
C ASP A 245 24.91 -13.69 -0.78
N GLU A 246 24.19 -13.23 0.24
CA GLU A 246 23.52 -14.07 1.24
C GLU A 246 22.06 -14.37 0.88
N GLY A 247 21.63 -13.94 -0.31
CA GLY A 247 20.28 -14.09 -0.81
C GLY A 247 19.46 -12.80 -0.75
N ILE A 248 18.38 -12.81 -1.52
CA ILE A 248 17.41 -11.72 -1.61
C ILE A 248 16.01 -12.24 -1.30
N ALA A 249 15.17 -11.40 -0.71
CA ALA A 249 13.75 -11.67 -0.54
C ALA A 249 12.94 -10.86 -1.55
N ASP A 250 11.79 -11.37 -1.98
CA ASP A 250 10.79 -10.47 -2.57
C ASP A 250 10.39 -9.43 -1.52
N PHE A 251 10.07 -8.24 -1.97
CA PHE A 251 9.50 -7.22 -1.10
C PHE A 251 8.05 -7.61 -0.80
N LEU A 252 7.72 -7.99 0.44
CA LEU A 252 6.33 -8.11 0.87
C LEU A 252 5.73 -6.71 0.88
N GLU A 253 5.20 -6.34 -0.28
CA GLU A 253 4.24 -5.26 -0.34
C GLU A 253 3.10 -5.59 0.61
N THR A 254 2.76 -4.65 1.48
CA THR A 254 1.53 -4.66 2.24
C THR A 254 0.61 -3.60 1.66
N ALA A 255 -0.64 -3.53 2.10
CA ALA A 255 -1.62 -2.65 1.49
C ALA A 255 -1.29 -1.15 1.60
N ARG A 256 -0.35 -0.75 2.48
CA ARG A 256 0.17 0.62 2.53
C ARG A 256 0.99 1.05 1.30
N PHE A 257 1.43 0.10 0.46
CA PHE A 257 2.18 0.35 -0.77
C PHE A 257 1.28 0.19 -2.00
N SER A 258 1.64 0.81 -3.12
CA SER A 258 0.77 0.86 -4.31
C SER A 258 0.43 -0.52 -4.87
N THR A 259 1.42 -1.41 -5.05
CA THR A 259 1.20 -2.77 -5.57
C THR A 259 0.40 -3.65 -4.61
N GLY A 260 0.47 -3.36 -3.31
CA GLY A 260 -0.30 -4.08 -2.30
C GLY A 260 -1.71 -3.60 -2.11
N TYR A 261 -1.91 -2.29 -2.25
CA TYR A 261 -3.23 -1.69 -2.38
C TYR A 261 -3.93 -2.22 -3.64
N ALA A 262 -3.23 -2.28 -4.79
CA ALA A 262 -3.79 -2.82 -6.03
C ALA A 262 -4.31 -4.27 -5.86
N ALA A 263 -3.60 -5.09 -5.07
CA ALA A 263 -4.02 -6.45 -4.78
C ALA A 263 -5.37 -6.55 -4.04
N LEU A 264 -5.70 -5.57 -3.19
CA LEU A 264 -7.00 -5.49 -2.51
C LEU A 264 -8.17 -5.35 -3.49
N HIS A 265 -7.90 -4.76 -4.65
CA HIS A 265 -8.84 -4.53 -5.74
C HIS A 265 -8.72 -5.56 -6.88
N HIS A 266 -8.01 -6.67 -6.61
CA HIS A 266 -7.72 -7.72 -7.59
C HIS A 266 -7.00 -7.21 -8.83
N THR A 267 -6.20 -6.16 -8.72
CA THR A 267 -5.39 -5.60 -9.81
C THR A 267 -3.96 -6.12 -9.68
N ILE A 268 -3.35 -6.51 -10.80
CA ILE A 268 -1.92 -6.86 -10.83
C ILE A 268 -1.12 -5.55 -10.82
N GLY A 269 -0.30 -5.34 -9.78
CA GLY A 269 0.55 -4.16 -9.65
C GLY A 269 2.03 -4.45 -9.88
N PHE A 270 2.73 -3.51 -10.50
CA PHE A 270 4.18 -3.46 -10.60
C PHE A 270 4.72 -2.14 -10.07
N MET A 271 5.85 -2.23 -9.41
CA MET A 271 6.66 -1.11 -8.95
C MET A 271 8.08 -1.32 -9.48
N PRO A 272 8.36 -0.91 -10.74
CA PRO A 272 9.72 -0.88 -11.26
C PRO A 272 10.59 0.06 -10.44
N GLU A 273 11.82 -0.39 -10.21
CA GLU A 273 12.80 0.24 -9.35
C GLU A 273 14.11 0.34 -10.13
N THR A 274 14.35 1.51 -10.75
CA THR A 274 15.62 1.73 -11.46
C THR A 274 16.78 1.86 -10.49
N HIS A 275 17.95 1.39 -10.88
CA HIS A 275 19.10 1.40 -9.99
C HIS A 275 19.63 2.83 -9.82
N MET A 276 19.53 3.36 -8.58
CA MET A 276 19.88 4.73 -8.23
C MET A 276 21.30 5.21 -8.56
N LEU A 277 22.26 4.30 -8.81
CA LEU A 277 23.66 4.64 -9.13
C LEU A 277 23.97 4.56 -10.62
N LYS A 278 22.96 4.32 -11.47
CA LYS A 278 23.10 4.34 -12.93
C LYS A 278 22.78 5.74 -13.48
N PRO A 279 23.41 6.13 -14.60
CA PRO A 279 23.12 7.41 -15.23
C PRO A 279 21.62 7.61 -15.47
N PHE A 280 21.13 8.83 -15.30
CA PHE A 280 19.69 9.13 -15.44
C PHE A 280 19.12 8.70 -16.80
N LYS A 281 19.91 8.81 -17.88
CA LYS A 281 19.53 8.32 -19.20
C LYS A 281 19.19 6.83 -19.23
N ASP A 282 20.02 5.99 -18.62
CA ASP A 282 19.81 4.54 -18.59
C ASP A 282 18.60 4.18 -17.72
N ARG A 283 18.39 4.94 -16.62
CA ARG A 283 17.18 4.83 -15.78
C ARG A 283 15.92 5.17 -16.59
N TYR A 284 15.93 6.25 -17.35
CA TYR A 284 14.83 6.63 -18.24
C TYR A 284 14.53 5.58 -19.32
N GLU A 285 15.55 5.11 -20.04
CA GLU A 285 15.37 4.14 -21.13
C GLU A 285 14.87 2.78 -20.61
N SER A 286 15.41 2.31 -19.49
CA SER A 286 14.96 1.05 -18.87
C SER A 286 13.57 1.15 -18.23
N MET A 287 13.21 2.29 -17.64
CA MET A 287 11.86 2.55 -17.13
C MET A 287 10.83 2.48 -18.25
N ARG A 288 11.09 3.16 -19.36
CA ARG A 288 10.23 3.11 -20.55
C ARG A 288 10.09 1.68 -21.08
N ALA A 289 11.20 0.95 -21.18
CA ALA A 289 11.19 -0.44 -21.63
C ALA A 289 10.29 -1.32 -20.75
N LEU A 290 10.28 -1.12 -19.43
CA LEU A 290 9.48 -1.92 -18.51
C LEU A 290 8.00 -1.59 -18.59
N VAL A 291 7.63 -0.30 -18.60
CA VAL A 291 6.22 0.12 -18.74
C VAL A 291 5.64 -0.40 -20.05
N GLU A 292 6.38 -0.27 -21.15
CA GLU A 292 5.95 -0.78 -22.46
C GLU A 292 5.88 -2.32 -22.48
N THR A 293 6.79 -3.04 -21.81
CA THR A 293 6.71 -4.51 -21.69
C THR A 293 5.46 -4.96 -20.94
N ALA A 294 5.15 -4.29 -19.83
CA ALA A 294 3.92 -4.56 -19.06
C ALA A 294 2.67 -4.26 -19.88
N LEU A 295 2.67 -3.15 -20.62
CA LEU A 295 1.54 -2.78 -21.48
C LEU A 295 1.36 -3.78 -22.62
N ASP A 296 2.42 -4.16 -23.33
CA ASP A 296 2.36 -5.14 -24.43
C ASP A 296 1.86 -6.49 -23.94
N PHE A 297 2.27 -6.93 -22.75
CA PHE A 297 1.74 -8.14 -22.14
C PHE A 297 0.26 -7.99 -21.80
N THR A 298 -0.13 -6.85 -21.22
CA THR A 298 -1.51 -6.56 -20.84
C THR A 298 -2.43 -6.58 -22.05
N VAL A 299 -2.07 -5.89 -23.14
CA VAL A 299 -2.84 -5.86 -24.38
C VAL A 299 -3.04 -7.28 -24.94
N ARG A 300 -1.98 -8.08 -25.00
CA ARG A 300 -2.03 -9.44 -25.56
C ARG A 300 -2.86 -10.42 -24.72
N ASN A 301 -2.87 -10.24 -23.40
CA ASN A 301 -3.50 -11.18 -22.46
C ASN A 301 -4.74 -10.60 -21.76
N ALA A 302 -5.29 -9.49 -22.27
CA ALA A 302 -6.30 -8.72 -21.55
C ALA A 302 -7.55 -9.55 -21.19
N GLY A 303 -8.04 -10.37 -22.12
CA GLY A 303 -9.19 -11.23 -21.87
C GLY A 303 -8.95 -12.25 -20.75
N GLN A 304 -7.73 -12.81 -20.65
CA GLN A 304 -7.36 -13.73 -19.58
C GLN A 304 -7.23 -13.01 -18.24
N ILE A 305 -6.55 -11.86 -18.21
CA ILE A 305 -6.41 -11.03 -17.00
C ILE A 305 -7.79 -10.68 -16.46
N GLN A 306 -8.67 -10.11 -17.29
CA GLN A 306 -10.02 -9.74 -16.88
C GLN A 306 -10.86 -10.93 -16.42
N ALA A 307 -10.73 -12.10 -17.05
CA ALA A 307 -11.42 -13.30 -16.62
C ALA A 307 -10.98 -13.75 -15.23
N LEU A 308 -9.68 -13.78 -14.96
CA LEU A 308 -9.11 -14.13 -13.65
C LEU A 308 -9.52 -13.12 -12.57
N ARG A 309 -9.48 -11.81 -12.89
CA ARG A 309 -9.93 -10.75 -11.98
C ARG A 309 -11.41 -10.91 -11.62
N ARG A 310 -12.29 -11.13 -12.61
CA ARG A 310 -13.72 -11.38 -12.37
C ARG A 310 -13.95 -12.61 -11.50
N ALA A 311 -13.23 -13.70 -11.77
CA ALA A 311 -13.33 -14.91 -10.96
C ALA A 311 -12.89 -14.66 -9.49
N ALA A 312 -11.79 -13.93 -9.28
CA ALA A 312 -11.31 -13.58 -7.94
C ALA A 312 -12.30 -12.67 -7.18
N LYS A 313 -12.90 -11.69 -7.85
CA LYS A 313 -13.96 -10.84 -7.29
C LYS A 313 -15.20 -11.64 -6.89
N GLN A 314 -15.69 -12.50 -7.78
CA GLN A 314 -16.84 -13.38 -7.51
C GLN A 314 -16.56 -14.34 -6.34
N ALA A 315 -15.36 -14.90 -6.26
CA ALA A 315 -14.95 -15.77 -5.16
C ALA A 315 -14.94 -15.01 -3.82
N SER A 316 -14.60 -13.72 -3.81
CA SER A 316 -14.56 -12.90 -2.60
C SER A 316 -15.93 -12.86 -1.89
N GLY A 317 -17.02 -12.72 -2.65
CA GLY A 317 -18.38 -12.65 -2.10
C GLY A 317 -18.90 -13.94 -1.45
N THR A 318 -18.19 -15.07 -1.60
CA THR A 318 -18.59 -16.38 -1.06
C THR A 318 -17.52 -17.00 -0.15
N ARG A 319 -16.44 -16.26 0.11
CA ARG A 319 -15.29 -16.76 0.84
C ARG A 319 -15.58 -16.84 2.33
N ARG A 320 -15.32 -18.02 2.92
CA ARG A 320 -15.58 -18.31 4.35
C ARG A 320 -14.39 -18.04 5.26
N GLU A 321 -13.19 -17.97 4.71
CA GLU A 321 -11.96 -17.73 5.46
C GLU A 321 -11.06 -16.79 4.67
N TRP A 322 -10.54 -15.78 5.35
CA TRP A 322 -9.70 -14.74 4.75
C TRP A 322 -8.30 -14.75 5.35
N PRO A 323 -7.25 -14.86 4.53
CA PRO A 323 -5.91 -14.49 4.96
C PRO A 323 -5.86 -12.96 5.16
N VAL A 324 -5.27 -12.54 6.27
CA VAL A 324 -5.12 -11.11 6.61
C VAL A 324 -3.67 -10.74 6.90
N HIS A 325 -2.83 -11.74 7.14
CA HIS A 325 -1.40 -11.58 7.35
C HIS A 325 -0.64 -12.67 6.59
N TRP A 326 0.59 -12.33 6.21
CA TRP A 326 1.50 -13.18 5.45
C TRP A 326 2.91 -12.97 5.99
N ALA A 327 3.69 -14.05 6.05
CA ALA A 327 5.08 -14.03 6.49
C ALA A 327 5.96 -14.78 5.48
N MET A 328 7.22 -14.39 5.40
CA MET A 328 8.19 -15.01 4.49
C MET A 328 8.44 -16.47 4.88
N ASP A 329 8.45 -17.37 3.89
CA ASP A 329 8.90 -18.75 4.09
C ASP A 329 10.44 -18.81 4.07
N GLU A 330 11.04 -18.56 5.24
CA GLU A 330 12.49 -18.62 5.43
C GLU A 330 13.06 -20.04 5.30
N ALA A 331 12.23 -21.08 5.46
CA ALA A 331 12.69 -22.46 5.46
C ALA A 331 12.88 -23.03 4.05
N ASN A 332 12.21 -22.47 3.04
CA ASN A 332 12.19 -23.01 1.67
C ASN A 332 12.53 -21.93 0.62
N PRO A 333 13.76 -21.39 0.60
CA PRO A 333 14.16 -20.44 -0.44
C PRO A 333 14.20 -21.10 -1.82
N GLY A 334 13.75 -20.36 -2.83
CA GLY A 334 14.05 -20.65 -4.22
C GLY A 334 15.49 -20.27 -4.58
N THR A 335 15.79 -20.27 -5.88
CA THR A 335 17.09 -19.88 -6.41
C THR A 335 16.92 -18.88 -7.54
N PHE A 336 17.76 -17.86 -7.57
CA PHE A 336 17.82 -16.88 -8.66
C PHE A 336 19.26 -16.72 -9.16
N ARG A 337 19.46 -16.73 -10.47
CA ARG A 337 20.75 -16.46 -11.10
C ARG A 337 20.98 -14.94 -11.15
N PHE A 338 21.78 -14.42 -10.24
CA PHE A 338 21.97 -12.98 -10.05
C PHE A 338 23.30 -12.49 -10.61
N LYS A 339 23.30 -11.29 -11.22
CA LYS A 339 24.48 -10.56 -11.70
C LYS A 339 24.82 -9.38 -10.79
N GLY A 340 25.87 -9.52 -9.98
CA GLY A 340 26.30 -8.52 -8.99
C GLY A 340 27.74 -8.04 -9.15
N TYR A 341 28.18 -7.21 -8.20
CA TYR A 341 29.58 -6.83 -7.99
C TYR A 341 30.08 -7.41 -6.67
N GLU A 342 31.38 -7.73 -6.56
CA GLU A 342 31.94 -8.31 -5.34
C GLU A 342 31.77 -7.35 -4.14
N ALA A 343 31.10 -7.83 -3.08
CA ALA A 343 30.99 -7.12 -1.81
C ALA A 343 32.31 -7.22 -1.02
N GLN A 344 32.83 -6.09 -0.55
CA GLN A 344 34.05 -6.00 0.23
C GLN A 344 33.84 -5.11 1.46
N TYR A 345 34.54 -5.40 2.55
CA TYR A 345 34.57 -4.53 3.73
C TYR A 345 35.91 -3.81 3.83
N LYS A 346 35.88 -2.49 3.96
CA LYS A 346 37.09 -1.65 4.11
C LYS A 346 37.00 -0.83 5.40
N PRO A 347 38.13 -0.53 6.07
CA PRO A 347 38.13 0.38 7.21
C PRO A 347 37.50 1.73 6.84
N SER A 348 36.66 2.27 7.73
CA SER A 348 36.12 3.60 7.59
C SER A 348 37.23 4.63 7.77
N VAL A 349 37.18 5.70 6.97
CA VAL A 349 38.04 6.88 7.16
C VAL A 349 37.41 7.91 8.12
N LEU A 350 36.16 7.69 8.53
CA LEU A 350 35.39 8.60 9.40
C LEU A 350 35.37 8.15 10.87
N GLY A 351 35.65 6.88 11.14
CA GLY A 351 35.56 6.29 12.47
C GLY A 351 36.21 4.91 12.54
N THR A 352 36.03 4.20 13.66
CA THR A 352 36.73 2.95 13.98
C THR A 352 36.02 1.67 13.53
N TYR A 353 35.10 1.76 12.56
CA TYR A 353 34.32 0.64 12.04
C TYR A 353 34.74 0.27 10.61
N THR A 354 34.37 -0.92 10.15
CA THR A 354 34.46 -1.31 8.73
C THR A 354 33.15 -0.97 8.02
N ARG A 355 33.22 -0.73 6.71
CA ARG A 355 32.05 -0.43 5.88
C ARG A 355 32.01 -1.33 4.65
N LEU A 356 30.80 -1.68 4.25
CA LEU A 356 30.52 -2.32 2.97
C LEU A 356 30.88 -1.38 1.81
N CYS A 357 31.45 -1.95 0.75
CA CYS A 357 31.63 -1.34 -0.54
C CYS A 357 31.57 -2.43 -1.63
N TYR A 358 31.19 -2.05 -2.85
CA TYR A 358 31.12 -2.95 -3.99
C TYR A 358 32.22 -2.64 -4.99
N ASP A 359 32.95 -3.66 -5.44
CA ASP A 359 34.00 -3.52 -6.44
C ASP A 359 33.46 -3.71 -7.85
N ARG A 360 33.14 -2.59 -8.52
CA ARG A 360 32.61 -2.57 -9.89
C ARG A 360 33.53 -3.20 -10.93
N THR A 361 34.83 -3.38 -10.62
CA THR A 361 35.79 -4.04 -11.52
C THR A 361 35.72 -5.56 -11.49
N LYS A 362 34.96 -6.11 -10.54
CA LYS A 362 34.79 -7.56 -10.33
C LYS A 362 33.31 -7.95 -10.40
N PRO A 363 32.69 -7.88 -11.60
CA PRO A 363 31.35 -8.40 -11.79
C PRO A 363 31.35 -9.93 -11.63
N TRP A 364 30.24 -10.47 -11.14
CA TRP A 364 30.03 -11.90 -11.01
C TRP A 364 28.60 -12.27 -11.39
N GLU A 365 28.41 -13.54 -11.72
CA GLU A 365 27.09 -14.13 -11.96
C GLU A 365 27.02 -15.51 -11.32
N ARG A 366 26.13 -15.69 -10.35
CA ARG A 366 25.94 -16.97 -9.64
C ARG A 366 24.52 -17.12 -9.12
N ASP A 367 24.19 -18.34 -8.72
CA ASP A 367 22.94 -18.65 -8.04
C ASP A 367 22.99 -18.15 -6.59
N ILE A 368 21.95 -17.42 -6.19
CA ILE A 368 21.73 -16.96 -4.81
C ILE A 368 20.39 -17.47 -4.30
N ALA A 369 20.23 -17.55 -2.98
CA ALA A 369 18.95 -17.85 -2.36
C ALA A 369 17.92 -16.75 -2.68
N TRP A 370 16.70 -17.13 -3.03
CA TRP A 370 15.62 -16.21 -3.36
C TRP A 370 14.34 -16.56 -2.58
N TYR A 371 14.01 -15.74 -1.59
CA TYR A 371 12.85 -15.94 -0.73
C TYR A 371 11.63 -15.27 -1.35
N ASN A 372 10.89 -16.03 -2.17
CA ASN A 372 9.80 -15.53 -3.02
C ASN A 372 8.43 -16.13 -2.67
N ARG A 373 8.32 -16.71 -1.47
CA ARG A 373 7.10 -17.31 -0.93
C ARG A 373 6.72 -16.64 0.38
N PHE A 374 5.47 -16.23 0.47
CA PHE A 374 4.89 -15.56 1.63
C PHE A 374 3.54 -16.20 1.94
N PRO A 375 3.50 -17.43 2.48
CA PRO A 375 2.23 -18.05 2.87
C PRO A 375 1.51 -17.21 3.93
N ALA A 376 0.19 -17.34 3.96
CA ALA A 376 -0.60 -16.72 5.02
C ALA A 376 -0.27 -17.39 6.36
N ASP A 377 0.08 -16.59 7.36
CA ASP A 377 0.34 -17.02 8.74
C ASP A 377 -0.83 -16.68 9.67
N ILE A 378 -1.71 -15.74 9.28
CA ILE A 378 -2.98 -15.49 9.95
C ILE A 378 -4.13 -15.56 8.94
N THR A 379 -5.05 -16.49 9.20
CA THR A 379 -6.33 -16.64 8.48
C THR A 379 -7.47 -16.63 9.48
N LEU A 380 -8.56 -15.90 9.16
CA LEU A 380 -9.70 -15.71 10.04
C LEU A 380 -11.01 -16.13 9.35
N PRO A 381 -12.00 -16.66 10.10
CA PRO A 381 -13.33 -16.92 9.55
C PRO A 381 -14.02 -15.61 9.17
N ALA A 382 -14.56 -15.56 7.95
CA ALA A 382 -15.30 -14.41 7.44
C ALA A 382 -16.65 -14.29 8.16
N PRO A 383 -17.00 -13.11 8.72
CA PRO A 383 -18.37 -12.86 9.13
C PRO A 383 -19.27 -12.72 7.89
N ARG A 384 -20.59 -12.72 8.09
CA ARG A 384 -21.53 -12.36 7.02
C ARG A 384 -21.45 -10.87 6.69
N ALA A 385 -21.26 -10.04 7.73
CA ALA A 385 -21.08 -8.60 7.59
C ALA A 385 -20.30 -8.03 8.77
N TYR A 386 -19.62 -6.92 8.55
CA TYR A 386 -19.15 -6.06 9.64
C TYR A 386 -20.20 -5.01 10.00
N VAL A 387 -20.13 -4.47 11.21
CA VAL A 387 -20.83 -3.23 11.59
C VAL A 387 -19.78 -2.22 12.03
N VAL A 388 -19.75 -1.07 11.37
CA VAL A 388 -18.90 0.07 11.72
C VAL A 388 -19.80 1.17 12.32
N PRO A 389 -19.71 1.41 13.64
CA PRO A 389 -20.47 2.47 14.27
C PRO A 389 -20.14 3.86 13.71
N GLN A 390 -21.16 4.73 13.60
CA GLN A 390 -21.05 6.01 12.89
C GLN A 390 -20.05 7.01 13.48
N GLN A 391 -19.65 6.84 14.74
CA GLN A 391 -18.63 7.66 15.37
C GLN A 391 -17.24 7.48 14.74
N TRP A 392 -16.98 6.37 14.06
CA TRP A 392 -15.71 6.08 13.38
C TRP A 392 -15.73 6.54 11.93
N ARG A 393 -16.00 7.84 11.75
CA ARG A 393 -16.25 8.48 10.45
C ARG A 393 -15.08 8.28 9.50
N GLU A 394 -13.86 8.35 10.00
CA GLU A 394 -12.63 8.23 9.25
C GLU A 394 -12.50 6.84 8.59
N ALA A 395 -12.84 5.77 9.31
CA ALA A 395 -12.87 4.41 8.75
C ALA A 395 -13.96 4.27 7.69
N ILE A 396 -15.15 4.83 7.94
CA ILE A 396 -16.29 4.81 7.01
C ILE A 396 -15.94 5.55 5.70
N GLU A 397 -15.33 6.72 5.77
CA GLU A 397 -14.90 7.50 4.60
C GLU A 397 -13.90 6.72 3.72
N ARG A 398 -12.96 6.00 4.33
CA ARG A 398 -11.98 5.17 3.62
C ARG A 398 -12.63 4.00 2.89
N LEU A 399 -13.60 3.33 3.54
CA LEU A 399 -14.43 2.31 2.90
C LEU A 399 -15.20 2.89 1.70
N GLN A 400 -15.76 4.10 1.81
CA GLN A 400 -16.47 4.78 0.71
C GLN A 400 -15.56 5.12 -0.46
N TRP A 401 -14.38 5.70 -0.21
CA TRP A 401 -13.42 6.05 -1.27
C TRP A 401 -12.91 4.83 -2.02
N ASN A 402 -12.99 3.65 -1.40
CA ASN A 402 -12.62 2.35 -1.96
C ASN A 402 -13.82 1.57 -2.53
N GLY A 403 -15.00 2.20 -2.59
CA GLY A 403 -16.18 1.61 -3.23
C GLY A 403 -16.77 0.42 -2.48
N VAL A 404 -16.47 0.26 -1.19
CA VAL A 404 -17.10 -0.78 -0.37
C VAL A 404 -18.59 -0.46 -0.22
N ARG A 405 -19.44 -1.42 -0.59
CA ARG A 405 -20.89 -1.33 -0.38
C ARG A 405 -21.18 -1.39 1.11
N MET A 406 -21.96 -0.43 1.58
CA MET A 406 -22.40 -0.33 2.97
C MET A 406 -23.87 0.06 3.04
N GLU A 407 -24.57 -0.47 4.04
CA GLU A 407 -25.98 -0.24 4.31
C GLU A 407 -26.11 0.53 5.62
N ARG A 408 -26.89 1.61 5.61
CA ARG A 408 -27.10 2.42 6.82
C ARG A 408 -28.17 1.76 7.70
N VAL A 409 -27.93 1.71 8.99
CA VAL A 409 -28.93 1.28 9.98
C VAL A 409 -29.98 2.37 10.12
N GLU A 410 -31.25 2.04 9.86
CA GLU A 410 -32.35 3.02 9.83
C GLU A 410 -32.96 3.31 11.21
N ALA A 411 -32.89 2.35 12.14
CA ALA A 411 -33.46 2.47 13.48
C ALA A 411 -32.64 1.69 14.50
N ASP A 412 -32.64 2.17 15.74
CA ASP A 412 -31.96 1.51 16.85
C ASP A 412 -32.50 0.09 17.05
N ARG A 413 -31.60 -0.89 17.18
CA ARG A 413 -31.97 -2.29 17.47
C ARG A 413 -30.89 -3.02 18.22
N MET A 414 -31.29 -4.01 19.02
CA MET A 414 -30.34 -4.97 19.59
C MET A 414 -29.97 -6.00 18.53
N GLU A 415 -28.68 -6.26 18.39
CA GLU A 415 -28.13 -7.26 17.47
C GLU A 415 -27.14 -8.15 18.25
N GLU A 416 -27.22 -9.45 18.03
CA GLU A 416 -26.17 -10.37 18.49
C GLU A 416 -24.98 -10.25 17.54
N VAL A 417 -23.81 -9.93 18.10
CA VAL A 417 -22.58 -9.78 17.33
C VAL A 417 -21.43 -10.51 17.99
N ASP A 418 -20.48 -10.92 17.16
CA ASP A 418 -19.12 -11.19 17.62
C ASP A 418 -18.31 -9.88 17.62
N TYR A 419 -17.37 -9.76 18.55
CA TYR A 419 -16.45 -8.62 18.63
C TYR A 419 -15.11 -9.02 19.25
N TYR A 420 -14.08 -8.22 19.06
CA TYR A 420 -12.79 -8.44 19.71
C TYR A 420 -12.64 -7.61 20.98
N HIS A 421 -12.09 -8.22 22.02
CA HIS A 421 -11.51 -7.52 23.16
C HIS A 421 -9.98 -7.51 23.02
N ILE A 422 -9.38 -6.35 23.19
CA ILE A 422 -7.94 -6.13 23.02
C ILE A 422 -7.26 -6.50 24.33
N VAL A 423 -6.58 -7.64 24.34
CA VAL A 423 -5.86 -8.14 25.52
C VAL A 423 -4.59 -7.29 25.74
N SER A 424 -3.82 -7.09 24.68
CA SER A 424 -2.63 -6.25 24.68
C SER A 424 -2.37 -5.66 23.30
N VAL A 425 -1.71 -4.50 23.28
CA VAL A 425 -1.24 -3.82 22.07
C VAL A 425 0.14 -3.23 22.33
N THR A 426 1.08 -3.46 21.42
CA THR A 426 2.40 -2.84 21.42
C THR A 426 2.47 -1.88 20.24
N SER A 427 2.76 -0.61 20.53
CA SER A 427 2.91 0.42 19.49
C SER A 427 4.37 0.81 19.32
N ARG A 428 4.70 1.35 18.15
CA ARG A 428 6.01 1.96 17.92
C ARG A 428 6.28 3.06 18.95
N PRO A 429 7.55 3.19 19.41
CA PRO A 429 7.91 4.21 20.39
C PRO A 429 7.86 5.64 19.81
N ASN A 430 7.83 5.79 18.49
CA ASN A 430 7.80 7.07 17.79
C ASN A 430 6.67 7.09 16.76
N ALA A 431 6.22 8.30 16.41
CA ALA A 431 5.28 8.50 15.31
C ALA A 431 5.83 7.91 14.00
N TYR A 432 4.96 7.25 13.26
CA TYR A 432 5.25 6.66 11.96
C TYR A 432 4.19 7.13 10.96
N GLU A 433 4.62 7.96 10.00
CA GLU A 433 3.73 8.54 8.99
C GLU A 433 2.49 9.26 9.58
N GLY A 434 2.68 9.94 10.71
CA GLY A 434 1.63 10.68 11.41
C GLY A 434 0.81 9.88 12.42
N HIS A 435 1.10 8.59 12.62
CA HIS A 435 0.32 7.71 13.50
C HIS A 435 1.17 7.00 14.56
N MET A 436 0.52 6.58 15.65
CA MET A 436 1.06 5.60 16.59
C MET A 436 0.71 4.19 16.09
N PHE A 437 1.57 3.65 15.22
CA PHE A 437 1.31 2.36 14.59
C PHE A 437 1.43 1.19 15.58
N HIS A 438 0.47 0.28 15.58
CA HIS A 438 0.47 -0.93 16.42
C HIS A 438 1.17 -2.09 15.70
N ASP A 439 2.34 -2.51 16.22
CA ASP A 439 3.13 -3.61 15.67
C ASP A 439 2.59 -4.96 16.16
N ASP A 440 2.25 -5.09 17.44
CA ASP A 440 1.72 -6.34 18.02
C ASP A 440 0.32 -6.13 18.60
N VAL A 441 -0.58 -7.08 18.33
CA VAL A 441 -1.96 -7.04 18.81
C VAL A 441 -2.36 -8.45 19.26
N VAL A 442 -2.83 -8.57 20.51
CA VAL A 442 -3.41 -9.80 21.04
C VAL A 442 -4.89 -9.57 21.32
N LEU A 443 -5.74 -10.41 20.76
CA LEU A 443 -7.19 -10.28 20.81
C LEU A 443 -7.84 -11.51 21.44
N GLU A 444 -8.99 -11.28 22.08
CA GLU A 444 -9.92 -12.30 22.50
C GLU A 444 -11.25 -12.08 21.78
N LYS A 445 -11.73 -13.08 21.04
CA LYS A 445 -13.05 -13.00 20.39
C LYS A 445 -14.15 -13.29 21.41
N ARG A 446 -15.14 -12.41 21.49
CA ARG A 446 -16.30 -12.51 22.38
C ARG A 446 -17.59 -12.38 21.57
N ARG A 447 -18.71 -12.81 22.17
CA ARG A 447 -20.06 -12.65 21.64
C ARG A 447 -20.91 -11.89 22.63
N GLY A 448 -21.77 -11.01 22.14
CA GLY A 448 -22.69 -10.25 23.00
C GLY A 448 -23.79 -9.56 22.22
N GLN A 449 -24.75 -9.02 22.97
CA GLN A 449 -25.79 -8.15 22.46
C GLN A 449 -25.29 -6.71 22.46
N VAL A 450 -25.34 -6.04 21.31
CA VAL A 450 -25.02 -4.61 21.19
C VAL A 450 -26.21 -3.87 20.61
N GLN A 451 -26.38 -2.61 21.04
CA GLN A 451 -27.36 -1.73 20.40
C GLN A 451 -26.72 -1.12 19.15
N LEU A 452 -27.17 -1.53 17.98
CA LEU A 452 -26.89 -0.81 16.73
C LEU A 452 -27.75 0.45 16.71
N ARG A 453 -27.16 1.59 16.38
CA ARG A 453 -27.85 2.89 16.35
C ARG A 453 -28.24 3.25 14.94
N ALA A 454 -29.33 3.99 14.81
CA ALA A 454 -29.68 4.66 13.57
C ALA A 454 -28.49 5.52 13.11
N GLY A 455 -27.97 5.23 11.91
CA GLY A 455 -26.81 5.87 11.33
C GLY A 455 -25.54 5.03 11.27
N ASP A 456 -25.44 3.93 12.02
CA ASP A 456 -24.33 2.97 11.90
C ASP A 456 -24.32 2.31 10.52
N PHE A 457 -23.20 1.73 10.10
CA PHE A 457 -23.07 1.08 8.80
C PHE A 457 -22.85 -0.42 8.93
N ILE A 458 -23.68 -1.19 8.22
CA ILE A 458 -23.46 -2.61 7.97
C ILE A 458 -22.66 -2.73 6.68
N VAL A 459 -21.62 -3.56 6.68
CA VAL A 459 -20.74 -3.83 5.55
C VAL A 459 -20.88 -5.31 5.17
N PRO A 460 -21.82 -5.66 4.27
CA PRO A 460 -22.01 -7.04 3.81
C PRO A 460 -20.76 -7.56 3.10
N LEU A 461 -20.34 -8.82 3.31
CA LEU A 461 -19.17 -9.37 2.62
C LEU A 461 -19.50 -10.08 1.30
N ASP A 462 -20.76 -10.13 0.89
CA ASP A 462 -21.21 -10.64 -0.42
C ASP A 462 -21.01 -9.62 -1.55
N GLN A 463 -19.78 -9.13 -1.70
CA GLN A 463 -19.41 -8.10 -2.67
C GLN A 463 -17.97 -8.25 -3.20
N ASP A 464 -17.72 -7.66 -4.37
CA ASP A 464 -16.40 -7.69 -5.03
C ASP A 464 -15.29 -7.04 -4.17
N ASN A 465 -15.63 -6.04 -3.34
CA ASN A 465 -14.69 -5.31 -2.49
C ASN A 465 -14.57 -5.89 -1.07
N ALA A 466 -15.05 -7.12 -0.84
CA ALA A 466 -15.00 -7.78 0.47
C ALA A 466 -13.56 -7.92 0.98
N ARG A 467 -12.60 -8.16 0.08
CA ARG A 467 -11.18 -8.24 0.43
C ARG A 467 -10.67 -6.95 1.09
N TYR A 468 -10.94 -5.79 0.49
CA TYR A 468 -10.57 -4.50 1.07
C TYR A 468 -11.19 -4.33 2.46
N ALA A 469 -12.48 -4.62 2.61
CA ALA A 469 -13.19 -4.50 3.89
C ALA A 469 -12.55 -5.39 4.96
N VAL A 470 -12.29 -6.65 4.66
CA VAL A 470 -11.71 -7.61 5.62
C VAL A 470 -10.29 -7.21 6.01
N GLU A 471 -9.39 -6.96 5.04
CA GLU A 471 -7.98 -6.65 5.35
C GLU A 471 -7.80 -5.30 6.08
N THR A 472 -8.78 -4.38 5.98
CA THR A 472 -8.73 -3.10 6.68
C THR A 472 -9.48 -3.08 8.01
N LEU A 473 -10.55 -3.87 8.16
CA LEU A 473 -11.36 -3.92 9.39
C LEU A 473 -10.92 -5.01 10.37
N GLU A 474 -10.19 -6.04 9.94
CA GLU A 474 -9.64 -7.05 10.84
C GLU A 474 -8.38 -6.54 11.54
N PRO A 475 -8.34 -6.42 12.89
CA PRO A 475 -7.23 -5.75 13.56
C PRO A 475 -5.87 -6.42 13.37
N LEU A 476 -5.86 -7.74 13.10
CA LEU A 476 -4.64 -8.52 12.88
C LEU A 476 -4.05 -8.33 11.47
N GLY A 477 -4.79 -7.74 10.53
CA GLY A 477 -4.30 -7.49 9.17
C GLY A 477 -3.12 -6.52 9.15
N HIS A 478 -2.19 -6.67 8.19
CA HIS A 478 -0.94 -5.90 8.09
C HIS A 478 -1.12 -4.38 8.21
N ASP A 479 -2.16 -3.85 7.58
CA ASP A 479 -2.45 -2.42 7.45
C ASP A 479 -3.87 -2.09 7.90
N SER A 480 -4.40 -2.81 8.88
CA SER A 480 -5.74 -2.55 9.38
C SER A 480 -5.89 -1.14 9.93
N PHE A 481 -7.11 -0.59 9.91
CA PHE A 481 -7.41 0.70 10.54
C PHE A 481 -7.07 0.68 12.03
N PHE A 482 -7.19 -0.48 12.69
CA PHE A 482 -6.71 -0.62 14.06
C PHE A 482 -5.19 -0.42 14.16
N ARG A 483 -4.39 -1.08 13.31
CA ARG A 483 -2.94 -0.91 13.34
C ARG A 483 -2.50 0.52 13.06
N TRP A 484 -3.22 1.24 12.22
CA TRP A 484 -2.98 2.66 11.98
C TRP A 484 -3.52 3.57 13.09
N GLY A 485 -4.18 3.05 14.12
CA GLY A 485 -4.56 3.82 15.30
C GLY A 485 -5.87 4.60 15.16
N PHE A 486 -6.71 4.29 14.17
CA PHE A 486 -8.02 4.93 13.97
C PHE A 486 -8.98 4.73 15.15
N PHE A 487 -8.72 3.73 15.99
CA PHE A 487 -9.55 3.37 17.13
C PHE A 487 -8.84 3.55 18.48
N ASN A 488 -7.73 4.31 18.54
CA ASN A 488 -6.90 4.44 19.75
C ASN A 488 -7.68 4.85 21.00
N SER A 489 -8.76 5.61 20.86
CA SER A 489 -9.55 6.06 22.00
C SER A 489 -10.22 4.94 22.79
N VAL A 490 -10.35 3.72 22.24
CA VAL A 490 -10.87 2.56 23.00
C VAL A 490 -9.83 1.96 23.94
N LEU A 491 -8.54 2.31 23.78
CA LEU A 491 -7.45 1.78 24.60
C LEU A 491 -7.32 2.51 25.95
N GLU A 492 -7.91 3.70 26.05
CA GLU A 492 -7.89 4.55 27.23
C GLU A 492 -9.16 4.32 28.06
N LYS A 493 -8.98 4.01 29.35
CA LYS A 493 -10.07 3.99 30.33
C LYS A 493 -10.44 5.44 30.67
N LYS A 494 -11.74 5.78 30.72
CA LYS A 494 -12.18 7.18 30.83
C LYS A 494 -12.44 7.62 32.26
N GLU A 495 -12.92 6.73 33.11
CA GLU A 495 -13.16 7.03 34.51
C GLU A 495 -11.97 6.63 35.38
N ALA A 496 -11.74 7.45 36.41
CA ALA A 496 -10.74 7.25 37.44
C ALA A 496 -11.39 7.47 38.81
N TYR A 497 -10.63 7.30 39.88
CA TYR A 497 -11.11 7.49 41.24
C TYR A 497 -10.18 8.42 42.03
N SER A 498 -10.69 8.96 43.14
CA SER A 498 -9.88 9.65 44.14
C SER A 498 -9.73 8.74 45.35
N ASP A 499 -8.49 8.42 45.72
CA ASP A 499 -8.18 7.37 46.70
C ASP A 499 -8.98 7.49 48.00
N TYR A 500 -9.06 8.71 48.56
CA TYR A 500 -9.74 8.95 49.84
C TYR A 500 -11.26 8.70 49.80
N VAL A 501 -11.89 8.73 48.62
CA VAL A 501 -13.31 8.42 48.44
C VAL A 501 -13.48 6.95 48.07
N PHE A 502 -12.58 6.43 47.25
CA PHE A 502 -12.71 5.09 46.70
C PHE A 502 -12.34 3.99 47.69
N GLU A 503 -11.46 4.24 48.65
CA GLU A 503 -11.07 3.25 49.68
C GLU A 503 -12.29 2.64 50.39
N ASP A 504 -13.20 3.49 50.89
CA ASP A 504 -14.42 3.04 51.56
C ASP A 504 -15.34 2.27 50.59
N HIS A 505 -15.48 2.75 49.36
CA HIS A 505 -16.26 2.07 48.33
C HIS A 505 -15.61 0.75 47.85
N ALA A 506 -14.29 0.64 47.84
CA ALA A 506 -13.56 -0.57 47.47
C ALA A 506 -13.85 -1.69 48.48
N ALA A 507 -13.94 -1.36 49.77
CA ALA A 507 -14.38 -2.29 50.79
C ALA A 507 -15.84 -2.74 50.59
N GLU A 508 -16.75 -1.81 50.25
CA GLU A 508 -18.13 -2.14 49.88
C GLU A 508 -18.20 -3.07 48.66
N LEU A 509 -17.44 -2.76 47.60
CA LEU A 509 -17.36 -3.58 46.39
C LEU A 509 -16.92 -5.01 46.68
N LEU A 510 -15.90 -5.20 47.52
CA LEU A 510 -15.44 -6.55 47.90
C LEU A 510 -16.51 -7.33 48.68
N ASN A 511 -17.37 -6.65 49.45
CA ASN A 511 -18.49 -7.31 50.13
C ASN A 511 -19.65 -7.62 49.17
N ASP A 512 -19.94 -6.70 48.25
CA ASP A 512 -21.08 -6.78 47.33
C ASP A 512 -20.82 -7.65 46.10
N GLU A 513 -19.56 -7.82 45.70
CA GLU A 513 -19.14 -8.55 44.49
C GLU A 513 -18.24 -9.75 44.85
N PRO A 514 -18.81 -10.94 45.15
CA PRO A 514 -18.02 -12.12 45.57
C PRO A 514 -16.95 -12.57 44.56
N ALA A 515 -17.21 -12.37 43.26
CA ALA A 515 -16.24 -12.68 42.21
C ALA A 515 -15.03 -11.73 42.24
N LEU A 516 -15.24 -10.45 42.55
CA LEU A 516 -14.17 -9.47 42.75
C LEU A 516 -13.34 -9.84 43.98
N ALA A 517 -13.99 -10.17 45.09
CA ALA A 517 -13.32 -10.61 46.32
C ALA A 517 -12.41 -11.83 46.05
N ALA A 518 -12.92 -12.84 45.35
CA ALA A 518 -12.13 -14.03 45.00
C ALA A 518 -10.92 -13.69 44.12
N LYS A 519 -11.08 -12.81 43.11
CA LYS A 519 -9.97 -12.32 42.28
C LYS A 519 -8.95 -11.56 43.11
N PHE A 520 -9.40 -10.71 44.04
CA PHE A 520 -8.52 -9.93 44.90
C PHE A 520 -7.72 -10.83 45.85
N GLU A 521 -8.34 -11.83 46.49
CA GLU A 521 -7.61 -12.81 47.30
C GLU A 521 -6.53 -13.55 46.50
N ALA A 522 -6.84 -13.97 45.27
CA ALA A 522 -5.86 -14.61 44.39
C ALA A 522 -4.72 -13.65 44.01
N TRP A 523 -5.04 -12.39 43.70
CA TRP A 523 -4.04 -11.36 43.40
C TRP A 523 -3.14 -11.07 44.61
N LYS A 524 -3.70 -10.99 45.83
CA LYS A 524 -2.93 -10.81 47.07
C LYS A 524 -1.95 -11.95 47.29
N ALA A 525 -2.36 -13.19 47.05
CA ALA A 525 -1.51 -14.37 47.18
C ALA A 525 -0.37 -14.38 46.15
N ALA A 526 -0.63 -13.94 44.92
CA ALA A 526 0.38 -13.85 43.86
C ALA A 526 1.33 -12.65 44.01
N ASN A 527 0.90 -11.58 44.69
CA ASN A 527 1.61 -10.30 44.75
C ASN A 527 1.79 -9.77 46.19
N PRO A 528 2.37 -10.54 47.13
CA PRO A 528 2.45 -10.14 48.54
C PRO A 528 3.24 -8.83 48.77
N ALA A 529 4.20 -8.51 47.91
CA ALA A 529 4.99 -7.28 47.98
C ALA A 529 4.20 -6.01 47.59
N LEU A 530 3.08 -6.13 46.88
CA LEU A 530 2.26 -5.00 46.43
C LEU A 530 1.18 -4.61 47.45
N LEU A 531 0.95 -5.42 48.49
CA LEU A 531 -0.10 -5.15 49.49
C LEU A 531 0.11 -3.88 50.30
N SER A 532 1.36 -3.42 50.43
CA SER A 532 1.68 -2.16 51.09
C SER A 532 1.64 -0.94 50.16
N ASN A 533 1.29 -1.13 48.88
CA ASN A 533 1.13 -0.05 47.91
C ASN A 533 -0.38 0.22 47.71
N GLN A 534 -0.87 1.33 48.26
CA GLN A 534 -2.29 1.72 48.19
C GLN A 534 -2.78 1.81 46.74
N GLU A 535 -2.02 2.47 45.87
CA GLU A 535 -2.36 2.62 44.44
C GLU A 535 -2.54 1.25 43.77
N ALA A 536 -1.61 0.32 43.98
CA ALA A 536 -1.69 -1.01 43.40
C ALA A 536 -2.92 -1.82 43.87
N VAL A 537 -3.32 -1.65 45.13
CA VAL A 537 -4.50 -2.31 45.71
C VAL A 537 -5.79 -1.73 45.15
N LEU A 538 -5.93 -0.41 45.20
CA LEU A 538 -7.13 0.28 44.72
C LEU A 538 -7.29 0.13 43.21
N ASP A 539 -6.20 0.20 42.44
CA ASP A 539 -6.21 -0.01 40.99
C ASP A 539 -6.68 -1.41 40.63
N PHE A 540 -6.21 -2.43 41.36
CA PHE A 540 -6.67 -3.79 41.12
C PHE A 540 -8.18 -3.91 41.32
N ILE A 541 -8.71 -3.38 42.44
CA ILE A 541 -10.14 -3.45 42.75
C ILE A 541 -10.94 -2.69 41.70
N PHE A 542 -10.56 -1.44 41.40
CA PHE A 542 -11.23 -0.58 40.41
C PHE A 542 -11.20 -1.17 38.99
N ALA A 543 -10.10 -1.82 38.60
CA ALA A 543 -9.98 -2.43 37.27
C ALA A 543 -10.81 -3.72 37.12
N ASN A 544 -11.20 -4.37 38.21
CA ASN A 544 -11.85 -5.68 38.19
C ASN A 544 -13.31 -5.68 38.68
N ALA A 545 -13.79 -4.58 39.27
CA ALA A 545 -15.16 -4.46 39.76
C ALA A 545 -16.17 -4.35 38.60
N GLU A 546 -17.32 -5.02 38.73
CA GLU A 546 -18.38 -4.96 37.73
C GLU A 546 -19.11 -3.61 37.78
N ARG A 547 -19.31 -3.03 38.98
CA ARG A 547 -20.03 -1.74 39.16
C ARG A 547 -19.43 -0.58 38.37
N TYR A 548 -18.11 -0.54 38.20
CA TYR A 548 -17.38 0.53 37.49
C TYR A 548 -16.75 0.05 36.18
N ARG A 549 -17.24 -1.07 35.67
CA ARG A 549 -16.76 -1.61 34.40
C ARG A 549 -17.19 -0.69 33.27
N GLU A 550 -16.25 -0.34 32.40
CA GLU A 550 -16.49 0.32 31.11
C GLU A 550 -16.55 -0.74 30.01
N PRO A 551 -17.74 -1.15 29.51
CA PRO A 551 -17.87 -2.23 28.53
C PRO A 551 -17.14 -1.95 27.22
N GLU A 552 -16.97 -0.68 26.87
CA GLU A 552 -16.26 -0.19 25.69
C GLU A 552 -14.73 -0.20 25.85
N TRP A 553 -14.22 -0.17 27.08
CA TRP A 553 -12.78 -0.13 27.30
C TRP A 553 -12.12 -1.40 26.76
N ARG A 554 -11.13 -1.20 25.88
CA ARG A 554 -10.44 -2.23 25.10
C ARG A 554 -11.39 -3.10 24.26
N ARG A 555 -12.62 -2.67 23.98
CA ARG A 555 -13.48 -3.35 23.01
C ARG A 555 -13.19 -2.78 21.62
N TYR A 556 -12.76 -3.64 20.71
CA TYR A 556 -12.65 -3.26 19.31
C TYR A 556 -14.02 -2.83 18.78
N PRO A 557 -14.15 -1.65 18.13
CA PRO A 557 -15.46 -1.08 17.89
C PRO A 557 -16.16 -1.61 16.64
N VAL A 558 -15.46 -2.31 15.75
CA VAL A 558 -16.10 -2.93 14.58
C VAL A 558 -16.63 -4.29 15.00
N PHE A 559 -17.93 -4.48 14.82
CA PHE A 559 -18.62 -5.72 15.18
C PHE A 559 -18.76 -6.64 13.98
N MET A 560 -19.00 -7.91 14.24
CA MET A 560 -19.15 -8.96 13.24
C MET A 560 -20.52 -9.62 13.40
N ILE A 561 -21.32 -9.62 12.34
CA ILE A 561 -22.56 -10.39 12.26
C ILE A 561 -22.21 -11.76 11.67
N ALA A 562 -22.55 -12.82 12.40
CA ALA A 562 -22.27 -14.20 12.01
C ALA A 562 -23.01 -14.65 10.74
#